data_AF-A0AAQ1JPA6-F1
#
_entry.id   AF-A0AAQ1JPA6-F1
#
_cell.length_a   1.000
_cell.length_b   1.000
_cell.length_c   1.000
_cell.angle_alpha   90.00
_cell.angle_beta   90.00
_cell.angle_gamma   90.00
#
_symmetry.space_group_name_H-M   'P 1'
#
loop_
_entity.id
_entity.type
_entity.pdbx_description
1 polymer ?
#
loop_
_entity_poly.entity_id
_entity_poly.type
_entity_poly.pdbx_seq_one_letter_code
_entity_poly.pdbx_strand_id
1 'polypeptide(L)' 'MSGEQFWVTVAIFTLGVLLIGGGFSRSQTPTGMALIWGGALCMLALVFYYIPRSVTL' A
#
# COMPACT_ATOMS: atom_id res chain seq x y z
N MET A 1 1.27 -19.81 -1.46
CA MET A 1 1.29 -18.57 -2.23
C MET A 1 2.05 -18.82 -3.52
N SER A 2 1.41 -18.67 -4.67
CA SER A 2 2.11 -18.68 -5.97
C SER A 2 3.10 -17.51 -6.01
N GLY A 3 4.32 -17.72 -6.49
CA GLY A 3 5.38 -16.70 -6.45
C GLY A 3 4.99 -15.34 -7.04
N GLU A 4 4.07 -15.33 -7.99
CA GLU A 4 3.49 -14.12 -8.59
C GLU A 4 2.75 -13.24 -7.57
N GLN A 5 1.98 -13.83 -6.64
CA GLN A 5 1.28 -13.07 -5.59
C GLN A 5 2.27 -12.40 -4.64
N PHE A 6 3.38 -13.08 -4.32
CA PHE A 6 4.43 -12.52 -3.48
C PHE A 6 5.03 -11.27 -4.12
N TRP A 7 5.42 -11.34 -5.39
CA TRP A 7 5.97 -10.20 -6.13
C TRP A 7 4.98 -9.05 -6.30
N VAL A 8 3.70 -9.32 -6.55
CA VAL A 8 2.66 -8.29 -6.63
C VAL A 8 2.46 -7.59 -5.28
N THR A 9 2.47 -8.34 -4.17
CA THR A 9 2.38 -7.76 -2.82
C THR A 9 3.56 -6.88 -2.53
N VAL A 10 4.77 -7.35 -2.83
CA VAL A 10 6.01 -6.59 -2.65
C VAL A 10 5.96 -5.30 -3.46
N ALA A 11 5.56 -5.36 -4.74
CA ALA A 11 5.48 -4.18 -5.60
C ALA A 11 4.50 -3.12 -5.04
N ILE A 12 3.29 -3.54 -4.65
CA ILE A 12 2.27 -2.63 -4.10
C ILE A 12 2.70 -2.10 -2.71
N PHE A 13 3.36 -2.93 -1.90
CA PHE A 13 3.89 -2.54 -0.60
C PHE A 13 5.00 -1.48 -0.75
N THR A 14 5.98 -1.71 -1.63
CA THR A 14 7.05 -0.75 -1.91
C THR A 14 6.50 0.56 -2.45
N LEU A 15 5.49 0.51 -3.33
CA LEU A 15 4.81 1.70 -3.84
C LEU A 15 4.07 2.47 -2.74
N GLY A 16 3.38 1.77 -1.83
CA GLY A 16 2.75 2.38 -0.66
C GLY A 16 3.75 3.05 0.28
N VAL A 17 4.89 2.41 0.55
CA VAL A 17 5.99 3.01 1.37
C VAL A 17 6.58 4.24 0.70
N LEU A 18 6.77 4.22 -0.63
CA LEU A 18 7.24 5.38 -1.39
C LEU A 18 6.26 6.55 -1.33
N LEU A 19 4.96 6.29 -1.45
CA LEU A 19 3.91 7.30 -1.33
C LEU A 19 3.85 7.90 0.08
N ILE A 20 3.95 7.06 1.12
CA ILE A 20 3.97 7.52 2.52
C ILE A 20 5.24 8.33 2.78
N GLY A 21 6.42 7.82 2.39
CA GLY A 21 7.70 8.50 2.59
C GLY A 21 7.78 9.82 1.83
N GLY A 22 7.37 9.84 0.56
CA GLY A 22 7.29 11.06 -0.25
C GLY A 22 6.26 12.06 0.29
N GLY A 23 5.13 11.55 0.79
CA GLY A 23 4.12 12.35 1.46
C GLY A 23 4.60 12.96 2.77
N PHE A 24 5.40 12.23 3.55
CA PHE A 24 6.06 12.75 4.76
C PHE A 24 7.06 13.86 4.45
N SER A 25 7.84 13.70 3.37
CA SER A 25 8.77 14.72 2.88
C SER A 25 8.05 16.02 2.46
N ARG A 26 6.76 15.95 2.12
CA ARG A 26 5.89 17.08 1.77
C ARG A 26 4.74 17.31 2.75
N SER A 27 4.83 16.80 3.98
CA SER A 27 3.72 16.75 4.96
C SER A 27 3.10 18.10 5.29
N GLN A 28 3.85 19.19 5.11
CA GLN A 28 3.39 20.58 5.30
C GLN A 28 2.46 21.08 4.18
N THR A 29 2.33 20.32 3.09
CA THR A 29 1.42 20.64 1.99
C THR A 29 0.23 19.69 1.97
N PRO A 30 -0.97 20.16 1.57
CA PRO A 30 -2.14 19.30 1.43
C PRO A 30 -1.89 18.14 0.46
N THR A 31 -1.02 18.33 -0.53
CA THR A 31 -0.56 17.27 -1.44
C THR A 31 0.24 16.17 -0.72
N GLY A 32 1.05 16.53 0.28
CA GLY A 32 1.78 15.56 1.11
C GLY A 32 0.84 14.71 1.96
N MET A 33 -0.18 15.33 2.58
CA MET A 33 -1.22 14.58 3.30
C MET A 33 -2.01 13.65 2.38
N ALA A 34 -2.34 14.09 1.15
CA ALA A 34 -3.01 13.25 0.16
C ALA A 34 -2.13 12.05 -0.26
N LEU A 35 -0.82 12.23 -0.40
CA LEU A 35 0.13 11.15 -0.70
C LEU A 35 0.23 10.13 0.45
N ILE A 36 0.25 10.60 1.71
CA ILE A 36 0.23 9.71 2.89
C ILE A 36 -1.06 8.89 2.93
N TRP A 37 -2.21 9.54 2.74
CA TRP A 37 -3.50 8.87 2.68
C TRP A 37 -3.59 7.87 1.51
N GLY A 38 -3.07 8.24 0.33
CA GLY A 38 -3.03 7.35 -0.83
C GLY A 38 -2.16 6.12 -0.61
N GLY A 39 -1.00 6.27 0.04
CA GLY A 39 -0.14 5.14 0.41
C GLY A 39 -0.76 4.24 1.49
N ALA A 40 -1.45 4.82 2.48
CA ALA A 40 -2.19 4.08 3.49
C ALA A 40 -3.36 3.29 2.88
N LEU A 41 -4.10 3.87 1.93
CA LEU A 41 -5.16 3.21 1.17
C LEU A 41 -4.62 2.04 0.33
N CYS A 42 -3.44 2.18 -0.31
CA CYS A 42 -2.78 1.09 -1.03
C CYS A 42 -2.43 -0.09 -0.10
N MET A 43 -1.93 0.20 1.11
CA MET A 43 -1.65 -0.84 2.12
C MET A 43 -2.92 -1.52 2.60
N LEU A 44 -3.99 -0.76 2.86
CA LEU A 44 -5.30 -1.31 3.24
C LEU A 44 -5.91 -2.17 2.15
N ALA A 45 -5.78 -1.78 0.88
CA ALA A 45 -6.28 -2.56 -0.25
C ALA A 45 -5.62 -3.95 -0.34
N LEU A 46 -4.33 -4.06 -0.03
CA LEU A 46 -3.65 -5.35 0.08
C LEU A 46 -4.25 -6.21 1.20
N VAL A 47 -4.48 -5.62 2.37
CA VAL A 47 -5.07 -6.33 3.51
C VAL A 47 -6.48 -6.85 3.16
N PHE A 48 -7.32 -6.00 2.56
CA PHE A 48 -8.66 -6.42 2.10
C PHE A 48 -8.64 -7.41 0.95
N TYR A 49 -7.60 -7.46 0.13
CA TYR A 49 -7.46 -8.46 -0.93
C TYR A 49 -7.01 -9.82 -0.36
N TYR A 50 -6.07 -9.80 0.58
CA TYR A 50 -5.48 -11.02 1.13
C TYR A 50 -6.33 -11.68 2.21
N ILE A 51 -7.00 -10.94 3.08
CA ILE A 51 -7.86 -11.49 4.15
C ILE A 51 -8.95 -12.43 3.59
N PRO A 52 -9.85 -12.00 2.68
CA PRO A 52 -10.88 -12.89 2.16
C PRO A 52 -10.26 -14.04 1.38
N ARG A 53 -9.17 -13.81 0.63
CA ARG A 53 -8.49 -14.88 -0.10
C ARG A 53 -7.87 -15.93 0.82
N SER A 54 -7.45 -15.55 2.02
CA SER A 54 -6.96 -16.47 3.05
C SER A 54 -8.06 -17.16 3.86
N VAL A 55 -9.26 -16.59 3.91
CA VAL A 55 -10.42 -17.14 4.64
C VAL A 55 -11.23 -18.12 3.77
N THR A 56 -11.17 -18.00 2.45
CA THR A 56 -11.88 -18.88 1.50
C THR A 56 -11.07 -20.14 1.11
N LEU A 57 -9.92 -20.40 1.76
CA LEU A 57 -9.10 -21.62 1.60
C LEU A 57 -9.18 -22.46 2.87
#